data_AF-A0A2G9PBW9-F1
#
_entry.id   AF-A0A2G9PBW9-F1
#
_cell.length_a   1.000
_cell.length_b   1.000
_cell.length_c   1.000
_cell.angle_alpha   90.00
_cell.angle_beta   90.00
_cell.angle_gamma   90.00
#
_symmetry.space_group_name_H-M   'P 1'
#
loop_
_entity.id
_entity.type
_entity.pdbx_description
1 polymer ?
#
loop_
_entity_poly.entity_id
_entity_poly.type
_entity_poly.pdbx_seq_one_letter_code
_entity_poly.pdbx_strand_id
1 'polypeptide(L)'
;MDALGIPASTVEYNIGKLLKSGFVEKKKNFFWSKKGKKIVMYELSNKSILISPNRGTSEKLKSLLPGFILTLTGTFAVWVFDTIKSGNIQNNVAQDYVIQNSQKMILENVPELSNGMSNVIQANAVWGWFLSGGILALLIFAMVNWRKL
;
A
#
# COMPACT_ATOMS: atom_id res chain seq x y z
N MET A 1 -4.04 -53.09 2.67
CA MET A 1 -4.33 -53.15 1.23
C MET A 1 -5.80 -53.52 1.05
N ASP A 2 -6.26 -54.59 1.69
CA ASP A 2 -7.68 -55.01 1.66
C ASP A 2 -8.67 -53.94 2.13
N ALA A 3 -8.30 -53.11 3.12
CA ALA A 3 -9.18 -52.06 3.65
C ALA A 3 -9.48 -50.90 2.67
N LEU A 4 -8.60 -50.62 1.70
CA LEU A 4 -8.81 -49.53 0.72
C LEU A 4 -9.28 -50.04 -0.65
N GLY A 5 -9.26 -51.35 -0.91
CA GLY A 5 -9.70 -51.92 -2.19
C GLY A 5 -8.92 -51.45 -3.42
N ILE A 6 -7.74 -50.84 -3.26
CA ILE A 6 -6.92 -50.31 -4.36
C ILE A 6 -5.59 -51.07 -4.52
N PRO A 7 -5.06 -51.18 -5.74
CA PRO A 7 -3.77 -51.81 -6.00
C PRO A 7 -2.62 -51.13 -5.24
N ALA A 8 -1.61 -51.91 -4.85
CA ALA A 8 -0.43 -51.38 -4.14
C ALA A 8 0.33 -50.33 -4.97
N SER A 9 0.37 -50.49 -6.30
CA SER A 9 0.97 -49.51 -7.21
C SER A 9 0.25 -48.16 -7.17
N THR A 10 -1.08 -48.15 -7.05
CA THR A 10 -1.90 -46.94 -6.92
C THR A 10 -1.65 -46.24 -5.59
N VAL A 11 -1.50 -47.01 -4.51
CA VAL A 11 -1.13 -46.47 -3.19
C VAL A 11 0.21 -45.75 -3.27
N GLU A 12 1.22 -46.41 -3.84
CA GLU A 12 2.56 -45.82 -3.97
C GLU A 12 2.56 -44.55 -4.81
N TYR A 13 1.82 -44.56 -5.93
CA TYR A 13 1.63 -43.39 -6.77
C TYR A 13 0.98 -42.21 -6.02
N ASN A 14 -0.10 -42.47 -5.27
CA ASN A 14 -0.82 -41.43 -4.52
C ASN A 14 0.00 -40.87 -3.36
N ILE A 15 0.67 -41.73 -2.59
CA ILE A 15 1.59 -41.31 -1.53
C ILE A 15 2.74 -40.48 -2.11
N GLY A 16 3.28 -40.87 -3.27
CA GLY A 16 4.28 -40.09 -3.99
C GLY A 16 3.81 -38.68 -4.34
N LYS A 17 2.56 -38.51 -4.79
CA LYS A 17 1.97 -37.18 -5.03
C LYS A 17 1.81 -36.38 -3.74
N LEU A 18 1.32 -37.00 -2.67
CA LEU A 18 1.12 -36.35 -1.39
C LEU A 18 2.43 -35.87 -0.76
N LEU A 19 3.49 -36.67 -0.88
CA LEU A 19 4.86 -36.29 -0.51
C LEU A 19 5.35 -35.07 -1.31
N LYS A 20 5.16 -35.07 -2.64
CA LYS A 20 5.56 -33.95 -3.50
C LYS A 20 4.81 -32.65 -3.18
N SER A 21 3.52 -32.75 -2.86
CA SER A 21 2.71 -31.61 -2.42
C SER A 21 3.00 -31.15 -0.99
N GLY A 22 3.78 -31.93 -0.23
CA GLY A 22 4.13 -31.65 1.16
C GLY A 22 3.00 -31.87 2.15
N PHE A 23 1.88 -32.50 1.78
CA PHE A 23 0.78 -32.87 2.69
C PHE A 23 1.09 -34.10 3.55
N VAL A 24 2.03 -34.93 3.10
CA VAL A 24 2.51 -36.11 3.80
C VAL A 24 4.02 -36.02 3.91
N GLU A 25 4.57 -36.46 5.03
CA GLU A 25 6.01 -36.53 5.27
C GLU A 25 6.45 -37.92 5.72
N LYS A 26 7.74 -38.21 5.55
CA LYS A 26 8.33 -39.46 6.02
C LYS A 26 8.64 -39.31 7.50
N LYS A 27 8.07 -40.20 8.31
CA LYS A 27 8.42 -40.26 9.73
C LYS A 27 9.88 -40.68 9.89
N LYS A 28 10.55 -40.12 10.90
CA LYS A 28 11.94 -40.49 11.22
C LYS A 28 12.09 -41.97 11.63
N ASN A 29 11.04 -42.52 12.23
CA ASN A 29 10.98 -43.91 12.65
C ASN A 29 10.66 -44.84 11.48
N PHE A 30 11.17 -46.06 11.55
CA PHE A 30 10.96 -47.10 10.56
C PHE A 30 10.74 -48.44 11.26
N PHE A 31 10.03 -49.34 10.60
CA PHE A 31 9.80 -50.70 11.08
C PHE A 31 10.57 -51.72 10.24
N TRP A 32 10.95 -52.83 10.87
CA TRP A 32 11.51 -53.97 10.15
C TRP A 32 10.39 -54.94 9.78
N SER A 33 10.36 -55.36 8.52
CA SER A 33 9.54 -56.46 8.06
C SER A 33 10.00 -57.77 8.71
N LYS A 34 9.11 -58.76 8.81
CA LYS A 34 9.45 -60.15 9.16
C LYS A 34 10.57 -60.74 8.27
N LYS A 35 10.76 -60.19 7.06
CA LYS A 35 11.82 -60.56 6.10
C LYS A 35 13.09 -59.69 6.21
N GLY A 36 13.25 -58.90 7.27
CA GLY A 36 14.42 -58.03 7.48
C GLY A 36 14.49 -56.80 6.58
N LYS A 37 13.41 -56.45 5.86
CA LYS A 37 13.35 -55.23 5.03
C LYS A 37 12.92 -54.02 5.85
N LYS A 38 13.58 -52.88 5.66
CA LYS A 38 13.20 -51.59 6.26
C LYS A 38 11.91 -51.06 5.62
N ILE A 39 10.91 -50.73 6.44
CA ILE A 39 9.63 -50.16 6.04
C ILE A 39 9.56 -48.71 6.53
N VAL A 40 9.45 -47.78 5.59
CA VAL A 40 9.29 -46.35 5.86
C VAL A 40 7.84 -46.09 6.30
N MET A 41 7.67 -45.28 7.35
CA MET A 41 6.35 -44.81 7.78
C MET A 41 6.09 -43.40 7.26
N TYR A 42 4.82 -43.10 7.01
CA TYR A 42 4.35 -41.80 6.55
C TYR A 42 3.41 -41.18 7.58
N GLU A 43 3.47 -39.86 7.74
CA GLU A 43 2.58 -39.09 8.61
C GLU A 43 2.04 -37.86 7.89
N LEU A 44 0.91 -37.32 8.36
CA LEU A 44 0.32 -36.09 7.84
C LEU A 44 1.18 -34.90 8.28
N SER A 45 1.50 -34.01 7.35
CA SER A 45 2.20 -32.78 7.70
C SER A 45 1.24 -31.79 8.34
N ASN A 46 1.76 -30.96 9.26
CA ASN A 46 0.99 -29.90 9.89
C ASN A 46 0.89 -28.68 8.95
N LYS A 47 0.11 -28.81 7.87
CA LYS A 47 -0.14 -27.75 6.87
C LYS A 47 -1.63 -27.50 6.69
N SER A 48 -1.98 -26.23 6.46
CA SER A 48 -3.34 -25.83 6.11
C SER A 48 -3.56 -25.91 4.60
N ILE A 49 -4.75 -26.34 4.17
CA ILE A 49 -5.14 -26.44 2.76
C ILE A 49 -5.95 -25.19 2.40
N LEU A 50 -5.39 -24.33 1.54
CA LEU A 50 -6.09 -23.18 0.98
C LEU A 50 -6.54 -23.48 -0.45
N ILE A 51 -7.83 -23.74 -0.64
CA ILE A 51 -8.44 -23.95 -1.96
C ILE A 51 -9.06 -22.63 -2.40
N SER A 52 -8.41 -21.91 -3.30
CA SER A 52 -8.93 -20.68 -3.88
C SER A 52 -9.21 -20.85 -5.37
N PRO A 53 -10.27 -20.20 -5.90
CA PRO A 53 -10.50 -20.16 -7.34
C PRO A 53 -9.30 -19.51 -8.03
N ASN A 54 -8.91 -20.03 -9.21
CA ASN A 54 -7.79 -19.55 -10.04
C ASN A 54 -8.06 -18.17 -10.69
N ARG A 55 -8.71 -17.27 -9.96
CA ARG A 55 -8.85 -15.86 -10.31
C ARG A 55 -7.75 -15.13 -9.56
N GLY A 56 -6.59 -15.01 -10.20
CA GLY A 56 -5.39 -14.46 -9.61
C GLY A 56 -5.65 -13.12 -8.93
N THR A 57 -5.71 -13.11 -7.60
CA THR A 57 -5.62 -11.89 -6.78
C THR A 57 -4.35 -11.11 -7.10
N SER A 58 -3.31 -11.81 -7.58
CA SER A 58 -2.08 -11.21 -8.10
C SER A 58 -2.31 -10.32 -9.32
N GLU A 59 -3.21 -10.64 -10.24
CA GLU A 59 -3.49 -9.79 -11.41
C GLU A 59 -4.18 -8.49 -11.00
N LYS A 60 -5.15 -8.59 -10.08
CA LYS A 60 -5.84 -7.41 -9.53
C LYS A 60 -4.89 -6.53 -8.72
N LEU A 61 -4.01 -7.13 -7.92
CA LEU A 61 -3.01 -6.39 -7.15
C LEU A 61 -2.00 -5.71 -8.09
N LYS A 62 -1.53 -6.40 -9.13
CA LYS A 62 -0.65 -5.85 -10.16
C LYS A 62 -1.28 -4.68 -10.91
N SER A 63 -2.59 -4.72 -11.17
CA SER A 63 -3.28 -3.59 -11.81
C SER A 63 -3.43 -2.35 -10.91
N LEU A 64 -3.42 -2.53 -9.59
CA LEU A 64 -3.55 -1.43 -8.63
C LEU A 64 -2.20 -0.83 -8.20
N LEU A 65 -1.11 -1.59 -8.35
CA LEU A 65 0.25 -1.18 -8.02
C LEU A 65 0.67 0.18 -8.63
N PRO A 66 0.44 0.44 -9.94
CA PRO A 66 0.79 1.73 -10.54
C PRO A 66 0.04 2.91 -9.92
N GLY A 67 -1.27 2.76 -9.68
CA GLY A 67 -2.08 3.80 -9.04
C GLY A 67 -1.65 4.06 -7.58
N PHE A 68 -1.27 3.01 -6.86
CA PHE A 68 -0.77 3.13 -5.49
C PHE A 68 0.57 3.88 -5.43
N ILE A 69 1.49 3.58 -6.37
CA ILE A 69 2.77 4.28 -6.46
C ILE A 69 2.55 5.76 -6.79
N LEU A 70 1.68 6.07 -7.75
CA LEU A 70 1.42 7.46 -8.18
C LEU A 70 0.80 8.31 -7.06
N THR A 71 -0.13 7.73 -6.30
CA THR A 71 -0.81 8.43 -5.19
C THR A 71 0.12 8.61 -3.99
N LEU A 72 0.95 7.62 -3.67
CA LEU A 72 1.97 7.74 -2.62
C LEU A 72 3.02 8.79 -2.97
N THR A 73 3.56 8.78 -4.19
CA THR A 73 4.59 9.75 -4.60
C THR A 73 4.03 11.16 -4.68
N GLY A 74 2.80 11.34 -5.17
CA GLY A 74 2.12 12.63 -5.19
C GLY A 74 1.91 13.21 -3.79
N THR A 75 1.36 12.39 -2.87
CA THR A 75 1.13 12.82 -1.47
C THR A 75 2.44 13.14 -0.76
N PHE A 76 3.47 12.31 -0.97
CA PHE A 76 4.79 12.53 -0.39
C PHE A 76 5.46 13.80 -0.91
N ALA A 77 5.39 14.07 -2.22
CA ALA A 77 5.95 15.28 -2.82
C ALA A 77 5.29 16.55 -2.27
N VAL A 78 3.96 16.56 -2.15
CA VAL A 78 3.22 17.69 -1.55
C VAL A 78 3.63 17.89 -0.09
N TRP A 79 3.69 16.81 0.70
CA TRP A 79 4.07 16.88 2.11
C TRP A 79 5.49 17.42 2.32
N VAL A 80 6.45 16.98 1.48
CA VAL A 80 7.84 17.50 1.51
C VAL A 80 7.87 18.97 1.11
N PHE A 81 7.15 19.35 0.05
CA PHE A 81 7.12 20.74 -0.42
C PHE A 81 6.50 21.68 0.63
N ASP A 82 5.38 21.29 1.24
CA ASP A 82 4.75 22.04 2.32
C ASP A 82 5.66 22.17 3.55
N THR A 83 6.42 21.12 3.88
CA THR A 83 7.38 21.17 5.00
C THR A 83 8.51 22.18 4.72
N ILE A 84 9.07 22.18 3.51
CA ILE A 84 10.16 23.09 3.11
C ILE A 84 9.66 24.54 3.02
N LYS A 85 8.46 24.75 2.47
CA LYS A 85 7.87 26.08 2.29
C LYS A 85 7.35 26.65 3.62
N SER A 86 6.72 25.83 4.47
CA SER A 86 6.20 26.27 5.77
C SER A 86 7.32 26.68 6.73
N GLY A 87 8.51 26.07 6.63
CA GLY A 87 9.71 26.52 7.36
C GLY A 87 10.19 27.94 6.98
N ASN A 88 9.88 28.40 5.76
CA ASN A 88 10.18 29.78 5.31
C ASN A 88 9.03 30.76 5.57
N ILE A 89 7.77 30.31 5.54
CA ILE A 89 6.60 31.18 5.74
C ILE A 89 6.47 31.61 7.21
N GLN A 90 6.68 30.73 8.20
CA GLN A 90 6.58 31.13 9.62
C GLN A 90 7.62 32.19 10.03
N ASN A 91 8.83 32.13 9.48
CA ASN A 91 9.88 33.10 9.78
C ASN A 91 9.61 34.48 9.17
N ASN A 92 9.06 34.55 7.95
CA ASN A 92 8.76 35.84 7.31
C ASN A 92 7.49 36.50 7.89
N VAL A 93 6.45 35.72 8.21
CA VAL A 93 5.21 36.27 8.78
C VAL A 93 5.40 36.77 10.21
N ALA A 94 6.22 36.08 11.03
CA ALA A 94 6.55 36.55 12.37
C ALA A 94 7.47 37.79 12.35
N GLN A 95 8.43 37.85 11.43
CA GLN A 95 9.29 39.02 11.24
C GLN A 95 8.50 40.23 10.71
N ASP A 96 7.62 40.05 9.71
CA ASP A 96 6.76 41.14 9.21
C ASP A 96 5.77 41.63 10.26
N TYR A 97 5.22 40.76 11.10
CA TYR A 97 4.31 41.17 12.19
C TYR A 97 5.04 42.03 13.24
N VAL A 98 6.29 41.70 13.57
CA VAL A 98 7.10 42.43 14.57
C VAL A 98 7.66 43.73 13.99
N ILE A 99 8.11 43.75 12.73
CA ILE A 99 8.59 44.95 12.04
C ILE A 99 7.44 45.93 11.78
N GLN A 100 6.25 45.44 11.42
CA GLN A 100 5.08 46.28 11.18
C GLN A 100 4.46 46.83 12.47
N ASN A 101 4.44 46.05 13.57
CA ASN A 101 3.95 46.55 14.86
C ASN A 101 4.94 47.51 15.53
N SER A 102 6.26 47.33 15.35
CA SER A 102 7.25 48.29 15.83
C SER A 102 7.21 49.61 15.07
N GLN A 103 6.94 49.59 13.75
CA GLN A 103 6.69 50.82 12.99
C GLN A 103 5.35 51.47 13.34
N LYS A 104 4.29 50.70 13.64
CA LYS A 104 3.01 51.24 14.11
C LYS A 104 3.13 51.97 15.45
N MET A 105 3.91 51.49 16.41
CA MET A 105 4.13 52.21 17.67
C MET A 105 4.91 53.52 17.51
N ILE A 106 5.73 53.66 16.47
CA ILE A 106 6.50 54.89 16.19
C ILE A 106 5.61 55.93 15.46
N LEU A 107 4.61 55.46 14.70
CA LEU A 107 3.70 56.30 13.91
C LEU A 107 2.40 56.66 14.66
N GLU A 108 2.06 55.95 15.74
CA GLU A 108 0.87 56.19 16.59
C GLU A 108 0.89 57.51 17.37
N ASN A 109 1.97 58.31 17.28
CA ASN A 109 2.00 59.69 17.75
C ASN A 109 1.54 60.72 16.70
N VAL A 110 1.06 60.30 15.53
CA VAL A 110 0.49 61.20 14.52
C VAL A 110 -0.93 60.73 14.22
N PRO A 111 -1.94 61.29 14.92
CA PRO A 111 -3.32 60.82 14.84
C PRO A 111 -3.83 60.97 13.39
N GLU A 112 -4.75 60.08 12.96
CA GLU A 112 -5.47 60.09 11.66
C GLU A 112 -5.07 59.05 10.60
N LEU A 113 -5.10 57.74 10.90
CA LEU A 113 -5.20 56.73 9.84
C LEU A 113 -6.21 55.62 10.18
N SER A 114 -7.41 56.02 10.61
CA SER A 114 -8.49 55.09 10.94
C SER A 114 -9.32 54.60 9.73
N ASN A 115 -9.16 55.12 8.52
CA ASN A 115 -10.17 54.94 7.46
C ASN A 115 -9.63 54.47 6.09
N GLY A 116 -8.65 53.56 6.09
CA GLY A 116 -8.08 53.04 4.83
C GLY A 116 -7.57 51.61 4.91
N MET A 117 -8.10 50.80 5.84
CA MET A 117 -7.81 49.37 5.92
C MET A 117 -8.64 48.60 4.88
N SER A 118 -8.45 48.93 3.61
CA SER A 118 -9.14 48.28 2.51
C SER A 118 -8.37 47.02 2.12
N ASN A 119 -8.73 45.89 2.74
CA ASN A 119 -8.67 44.56 2.14
C ASN A 119 -7.38 44.21 1.36
N VAL A 120 -6.29 43.95 2.08
CA VAL A 120 -5.29 42.98 1.58
C VAL A 120 -5.88 41.59 1.81
N ILE A 121 -6.95 41.27 1.06
CA ILE A 121 -7.44 39.91 0.92
C ILE A 121 -6.44 39.24 -0.01
N GLN A 122 -5.52 38.51 0.60
CA GLN A 122 -4.74 37.48 -0.09
C GLN A 122 -5.74 36.45 -0.62
N ALA A 123 -6.20 36.65 -1.86
CA ALA A 123 -7.02 35.69 -2.57
C ALA A 123 -6.17 34.44 -2.78
N ASN A 124 -6.29 33.48 -1.86
CA ASN A 124 -5.69 32.18 -2.04
C ASN A 124 -6.20 31.60 -3.35
N ALA A 125 -5.31 31.41 -4.30
CA ALA A 125 -5.58 30.88 -5.63
C ALA A 125 -5.98 29.39 -5.55
N VAL A 126 -7.21 29.11 -5.10
CA VAL A 126 -7.76 27.74 -4.91
C VAL A 126 -7.87 26.97 -6.24
N TRP A 127 -7.87 27.68 -7.37
CA TRP A 127 -7.99 27.09 -8.71
C TRP A 127 -6.88 26.07 -9.02
N GLY A 128 -5.67 26.23 -8.46
CA GLY A 128 -4.59 25.25 -8.63
C GLY A 128 -4.92 23.88 -8.05
N TRP A 129 -5.59 23.85 -6.89
CA TRP A 129 -6.04 22.59 -6.25
C TRP A 129 -7.18 21.93 -7.04
N PHE A 130 -8.08 22.72 -7.61
CA PHE A 130 -9.15 22.23 -8.47
C PHE A 130 -8.60 21.60 -9.76
N LEU A 131 -7.64 22.26 -10.42
CA LEU A 131 -7.01 21.76 -11.64
C LEU A 131 -6.20 20.48 -11.39
N SER A 132 -5.45 20.45 -10.29
CA SER A 132 -4.69 19.28 -9.85
C SER A 132 -5.61 18.08 -9.58
N GLY A 133 -6.72 18.30 -8.87
CA GLY A 133 -7.73 17.26 -8.63
C GLY A 133 -8.41 16.76 -9.90
N GLY A 134 -8.72 17.65 -10.85
CA GLY A 134 -9.31 17.29 -12.14
C GLY A 134 -8.40 16.43 -13.00
N ILE A 135 -7.11 16.76 -13.07
CA ILE A 135 -6.10 15.97 -13.78
C ILE A 135 -5.96 14.58 -13.15
N LEU A 136 -5.94 14.51 -11.82
CA LEU A 136 -5.89 13.24 -11.09
C LEU A 136 -7.12 12.37 -11.37
N ALA A 137 -8.32 12.95 -11.36
CA ALA A 137 -9.56 12.24 -11.66
C ALA A 137 -9.57 11.68 -13.09
N LEU A 138 -9.07 12.46 -14.07
CA LEU A 138 -8.93 12.02 -15.46
C LEU A 138 -7.92 10.87 -15.60
N LEU A 139 -6.78 10.91 -14.89
CA LEU A 139 -5.81 9.82 -14.89
C LEU A 139 -6.39 8.53 -14.31
N ILE A 140 -7.12 8.62 -13.20
CA ILE A 140 -7.81 7.46 -12.60
C ILE A 140 -8.85 6.91 -13.57
N PHE A 141 -9.69 7.78 -14.16
CA PHE A 141 -10.69 7.36 -15.14
C PHE A 141 -10.06 6.68 -16.36
N ALA A 142 -9.00 7.26 -16.92
CA ALA A 142 -8.28 6.68 -18.05
C ALA A 142 -7.67 5.32 -17.71
N MET A 143 -7.05 5.17 -16.54
CA MET A 143 -6.44 3.91 -16.10
C MET A 143 -7.50 2.82 -15.83
N VAL A 144 -8.65 3.18 -15.26
CA VAL A 144 -9.79 2.25 -15.05
C VAL A 144 -10.42 1.84 -16.38
N ASN A 145 -10.51 2.77 -17.34
CA ASN A 145 -11.15 2.51 -18.62
C ASN A 145 -10.22 1.93 -19.70
N TRP A 146 -8.91 1.86 -19.43
CA TRP A 146 -7.88 1.34 -20.36
C TRP A 146 -8.10 -0.13 -20.77
N ARG A 147 -8.91 -0.90 -20.04
CA ARG A 147 -9.24 -2.28 -20.40
C ARG A 147 -10.52 -2.44 -21.22
N LYS A 148 -11.22 -1.34 -21.52
CA LYS A 148 -12.48 -1.31 -22.30
C LYS A 148 -12.36 -0.54 -23.63
N LEU A 149 -11.23 0.13 -23.87
CA LEU A 149 -10.80 0.67 -25.17
C LEU A 149 -9.85 -0.32 -25.82
#